data_AF-A0A1V5X7T8-F1
#
_entry.id   AF-A0A1V5X7T8-F1
#
_cell.length_a   1.000
_cell.length_b   1.000
_cell.length_c   1.000
_cell.angle_alpha   90.00
_cell.angle_beta   90.00
_cell.angle_gamma   90.00
#
_symmetry.space_group_name_H-M   'P 1'
#
loop_
_entity.id
_entity.type
_entity.pdbx_description
1 polymer ?
#
loop_
_entity_poly.entity_id
_entity_poly.type
_entity_poly.pdbx_seq_one_letter_code
_entity_poly.pdbx_strand_id
1 'polypeptide(L)'
;MQTKAGILFLAAVFCLTFSSFAEETITITTYYPSPYGVYKVLQVHPSAQPTEPGQEGQIYYDVADHVLKFYNGTGWQEFGVTGGDIPRGAIIMWSGTAANIPSGWVLCDGTSGSPDLRERFIVGAGGNNPIVTGGAYAIGPGGDNNNSITLNLNQIPNHTHSGSTASAGSHSHSIPDFKTWKTSDGNDFLSYSRYGGTVSTNSAGNHTHTLSINSTGGGQSHENRPPYYALCFIMKL
;
A
#
# COMPACT_ATOMS: atom_id res chain seq x y z
N MET A 1 38.44 57.76 -71.43
CA MET A 1 39.48 58.17 -70.46
C MET A 1 39.09 57.66 -69.08
N GLN A 2 40.06 57.11 -68.36
CA GLN A 2 40.09 56.78 -66.93
C GLN A 2 39.34 55.54 -66.42
N THR A 3 40.13 54.48 -66.32
CA THR A 3 40.19 53.48 -65.24
C THR A 3 40.16 54.08 -63.83
N LYS A 4 39.61 53.34 -62.87
CA LYS A 4 40.17 53.22 -61.51
C LYS A 4 39.66 51.97 -60.80
N ALA A 5 40.61 51.10 -60.46
CA ALA A 5 40.48 50.00 -59.52
C ALA A 5 40.51 50.55 -58.08
N GLY A 6 39.85 49.86 -57.16
CA GLY A 6 39.90 50.07 -55.71
C GLY A 6 39.85 48.72 -55.00
N ILE A 7 40.76 48.53 -54.04
CA ILE A 7 41.29 47.25 -53.56
C ILE A 7 41.02 47.12 -52.04
N LEU A 8 40.89 45.86 -51.55
CA LEU A 8 41.04 45.36 -50.15
C LEU A 8 39.94 45.77 -49.13
N PHE A 9 39.55 44.96 -48.12
CA PHE A 9 40.32 44.05 -47.28
C PHE A 9 39.53 42.79 -46.84
N LEU A 10 40.30 41.71 -46.72
CA LEU A 10 40.03 40.38 -46.20
C LEU A 10 39.84 40.40 -44.67
N ALA A 11 38.90 39.62 -44.13
CA ALA A 11 39.02 39.02 -42.80
C ALA A 11 38.28 37.68 -42.77
N ALA A 12 38.98 36.63 -43.18
CA ALA A 12 38.64 35.26 -42.83
C ALA A 12 39.19 35.00 -41.42
N VAL A 13 38.32 34.56 -40.50
CA VAL A 13 38.77 33.82 -39.31
C VAL A 13 38.15 32.44 -39.42
N PHE A 14 39.01 31.47 -39.72
CA PHE A 14 38.73 30.04 -39.69
C PHE A 14 39.19 29.53 -38.32
N CYS A 15 38.31 28.87 -37.55
CA CYS A 15 38.73 28.04 -36.42
C CYS A 15 37.99 26.69 -36.50
N LEU A 16 38.80 25.63 -36.42
CA LEU A 16 38.57 24.18 -36.50
C LEU A 16 37.66 23.69 -35.33
N THR A 17 37.01 22.52 -35.23
CA THR A 17 36.66 21.35 -36.09
C THR A 17 35.76 20.38 -35.27
N PHE A 18 34.85 19.67 -35.96
CA PHE A 18 34.22 18.34 -35.75
C PHE A 18 33.61 17.89 -34.38
N SER A 19 32.29 17.67 -34.34
CA SER A 19 31.62 16.36 -34.55
C SER A 19 30.10 16.43 -34.29
N SER A 20 29.38 15.50 -34.90
CA SER A 20 27.96 15.48 -35.23
C SER A 20 26.94 15.61 -34.09
N PHE A 21 25.99 16.50 -34.25
CA PHE A 21 24.54 16.23 -34.17
C PHE A 21 23.85 17.11 -35.21
N ALA A 22 23.00 16.53 -36.05
CA ALA A 22 22.19 17.29 -37.00
C ALA A 22 20.92 17.75 -36.27
N GLU A 23 20.86 19.04 -35.91
CA GLU A 23 19.65 19.78 -35.52
C GLU A 23 19.71 21.11 -36.29
N GLU A 24 19.01 21.22 -37.42
CA GLU A 24 17.63 21.67 -37.65
C GLU A 24 17.53 23.19 -37.87
N THR A 25 17.10 23.57 -39.07
CA THR A 25 16.73 24.95 -39.39
C THR A 25 15.61 24.93 -40.41
N ILE A 26 14.38 25.24 -39.99
CA ILE A 26 13.27 25.54 -40.91
C ILE A 26 13.40 27.01 -41.30
N THR A 27 14.01 27.27 -42.46
CA THR A 27 14.07 28.62 -43.04
C THR A 27 12.84 28.83 -43.93
N ILE A 28 11.81 29.48 -43.39
CA ILE A 28 10.65 29.91 -44.17
C ILE A 28 11.05 31.17 -44.96
N THR A 29 11.40 31.01 -46.23
CA THR A 29 11.69 32.13 -47.14
C THR A 29 10.42 32.47 -47.93
N THR A 30 9.79 33.60 -47.62
CA THR A 30 8.69 34.15 -48.43
C THR A 30 9.21 35.26 -49.35
N TYR A 31 8.89 35.18 -50.66
CA TYR A 31 9.37 36.14 -51.66
C TYR A 31 8.25 37.12 -52.10
N TYR A 32 8.34 38.39 -51.65
CA TYR A 32 7.82 39.67 -52.24
C TYR A 32 6.29 39.95 -52.41
N PRO A 33 5.83 41.23 -52.46
CA PRO A 33 5.86 42.28 -51.42
C PRO A 33 4.43 42.78 -51.03
N SER A 34 4.23 43.34 -49.83
CA SER A 34 3.09 44.25 -49.57
C SER A 34 3.45 45.29 -48.50
N PRO A 35 3.26 46.60 -48.75
CA PRO A 35 3.69 47.69 -47.89
C PRO A 35 2.79 47.95 -46.66
N TYR A 36 1.73 47.17 -46.42
CA TYR A 36 0.83 47.41 -45.28
C TYR A 36 0.35 46.10 -44.63
N GLY A 37 0.86 45.82 -43.43
CA GLY A 37 0.27 44.86 -42.49
C GLY A 37 1.06 43.56 -42.31
N VAL A 38 1.74 43.45 -41.17
CA VAL A 38 2.19 42.18 -40.58
C VAL A 38 0.95 41.36 -40.28
N TYR A 39 0.75 40.16 -40.85
CA TYR A 39 0.18 38.96 -40.19
C TYR A 39 0.32 37.76 -41.14
N LYS A 40 1.17 36.78 -40.84
CA LYS A 40 1.03 35.41 -41.36
C LYS A 40 1.31 34.42 -40.25
N VAL A 41 0.33 34.30 -39.36
CA VAL A 41 0.18 33.18 -38.45
C VAL A 41 0.06 31.92 -39.30
N LEU A 42 0.78 30.84 -38.97
CA LEU A 42 0.42 29.50 -39.44
C LEU A 42 -0.94 29.17 -38.82
N GLN A 43 -2.02 29.53 -39.51
CA GLN A 43 -3.38 29.17 -39.09
C GLN A 43 -3.64 27.75 -39.55
N VAL A 44 -3.53 26.80 -38.63
CA VAL A 44 -4.13 25.48 -38.83
C VAL A 44 -5.63 25.70 -38.79
N HIS A 45 -6.29 25.68 -39.95
CA HIS A 45 -7.74 25.83 -39.99
C HIS A 45 -8.36 24.56 -39.40
N PRO A 46 -9.16 24.66 -38.34
CA PRO A 46 -9.92 23.53 -37.86
C PRO A 46 -10.89 23.10 -38.96
N SER A 47 -10.65 21.93 -39.55
CA SER A 47 -11.66 21.25 -40.37
C SER A 47 -12.37 20.25 -39.47
N ALA A 48 -13.67 20.08 -39.65
CA ALA A 48 -14.44 19.11 -38.88
C ALA A 48 -13.95 17.67 -39.11
N GLN A 49 -13.35 17.39 -40.28
CA GLN A 49 -12.83 16.09 -40.67
C GLN A 49 -11.58 16.26 -41.57
N PRO A 50 -10.60 15.35 -41.50
CA PRO A 50 -9.47 15.34 -42.43
C PRO A 50 -9.91 14.99 -43.87
N THR A 51 -9.08 15.31 -44.85
CA THR A 51 -9.26 14.80 -46.22
C THR A 51 -8.94 13.31 -46.28
N GLU A 52 -9.80 12.53 -46.93
CA GLU A 52 -9.64 11.08 -47.10
C GLU A 52 -9.56 10.69 -48.59
N PRO A 53 -8.51 10.00 -49.05
CA PRO A 53 -7.27 9.72 -48.31
C PRO A 53 -6.45 11.00 -48.12
N GLY A 54 -5.73 11.10 -47.00
CA GLY A 54 -4.75 12.17 -46.79
C GLY A 54 -3.59 12.06 -47.79
N GLN A 55 -2.82 13.14 -47.93
CA GLN A 55 -1.53 13.10 -48.63
C GLN A 55 -0.39 12.97 -47.62
N GLU A 56 0.61 12.15 -47.93
CA GLU A 56 1.79 11.97 -47.06
C GLU A 56 2.41 13.33 -46.70
N GLY A 57 2.67 13.53 -45.40
CA GLY A 57 3.20 14.78 -44.87
C GLY A 57 2.16 15.87 -44.58
N GLN A 58 0.88 15.66 -44.86
CA GLN A 58 -0.18 16.55 -44.40
C GLN A 58 -0.26 16.56 -42.87
N ILE A 59 -0.52 17.74 -42.30
CA ILE A 59 -0.72 17.95 -40.86
C ILE A 59 -2.15 18.47 -40.64
N TYR A 60 -2.83 17.91 -39.64
CA TYR A 60 -4.23 18.19 -39.30
C TYR A 60 -4.35 18.41 -37.79
N TYR A 61 -5.07 19.43 -37.35
CA TYR A 61 -5.44 19.59 -35.94
C TYR A 61 -6.86 19.04 -35.73
N ASP A 62 -6.98 18.00 -34.91
CA ASP A 62 -8.25 17.40 -34.55
C ASP A 62 -8.92 18.21 -33.45
N VAL A 63 -10.05 18.84 -33.78
CA VAL A 63 -10.80 19.64 -32.81
C VAL A 63 -11.61 18.82 -31.82
N ALA A 64 -11.90 17.55 -32.13
CA ALA A 64 -12.63 16.67 -31.21
C ALA A 64 -11.67 16.15 -30.12
N ASP A 65 -10.46 15.77 -30.53
CA ASP A 65 -9.46 15.17 -29.65
C ASP A 65 -8.41 16.18 -29.14
N HIS A 66 -8.42 17.42 -29.65
CA HIS A 66 -7.45 18.48 -29.35
C HIS A 66 -5.98 18.10 -29.62
N VAL A 67 -5.72 17.26 -30.63
CA VAL A 67 -4.37 16.75 -30.98
C VAL A 67 -3.93 17.18 -32.37
N LEU A 68 -2.63 17.29 -32.57
CA LEU A 68 -2.03 17.44 -33.89
C LEU A 68 -1.79 16.04 -34.49
N LYS A 69 -2.22 15.81 -35.73
CA LYS A 69 -2.04 14.57 -36.49
C LYS A 69 -1.25 14.83 -37.78
N PHE A 70 -0.50 13.85 -38.28
CA PHE A 70 0.16 13.85 -39.58
C PHE A 70 -0.19 12.60 -40.39
N TYR A 71 -0.31 12.70 -41.71
CA TYR A 71 -0.60 11.54 -42.57
C TYR A 71 0.71 10.88 -43.04
N ASN A 72 0.90 9.59 -42.77
CA ASN A 72 2.14 8.86 -43.06
C ASN A 72 2.13 8.10 -44.41
N GLY A 73 1.18 8.42 -45.31
CA GLY A 73 0.97 7.69 -46.56
C GLY A 73 -0.02 6.53 -46.44
N THR A 74 -0.29 6.03 -45.23
CA THR A 74 -1.24 4.94 -44.97
C THR A 74 -2.41 5.32 -44.06
N GLY A 75 -2.25 6.37 -43.25
CA GLY A 75 -3.28 6.85 -42.33
C GLY A 75 -2.79 8.05 -41.52
N TRP A 76 -3.73 8.69 -40.82
CA TRP A 76 -3.44 9.76 -39.87
C TRP A 76 -2.82 9.21 -38.58
N GLN A 77 -1.73 9.83 -38.12
CA GLN A 77 -0.95 9.50 -36.93
C GLN A 77 -0.87 10.71 -36.02
N GLU A 78 -0.89 10.56 -34.70
CA GLU A 78 -0.74 11.69 -33.77
C GLU A 78 0.71 12.14 -33.63
N PHE A 79 0.93 13.45 -33.59
CA PHE A 79 2.22 14.08 -33.35
C PHE A 79 2.49 14.06 -31.84
N GLY A 80 3.34 13.13 -31.39
CA GLY A 80 3.72 13.00 -29.97
C GLY A 80 3.82 11.58 -29.43
N VAL A 81 3.30 10.57 -30.12
CA VAL A 81 3.36 9.17 -29.66
C VAL A 81 4.59 8.44 -30.22
N THR A 82 5.78 8.83 -29.78
CA THR A 82 6.98 7.99 -29.92
C THR A 82 7.52 7.63 -28.53
N GLY A 83 6.93 6.61 -27.93
CA GLY A 83 7.63 5.74 -26.96
C GLY A 83 7.87 6.28 -25.54
N GLY A 84 7.15 7.32 -25.11
CA GLY A 84 7.22 7.86 -23.73
C GLY A 84 5.89 8.01 -23.01
N ASP A 85 4.76 7.78 -23.70
CA ASP A 85 3.44 7.98 -23.11
C ASP A 85 3.03 6.82 -22.21
N ILE A 86 2.69 7.14 -20.98
CA ILE A 86 2.06 6.19 -20.06
C ILE A 86 0.70 5.78 -20.65
N PRO A 87 0.46 4.48 -20.92
CA PRO A 87 -0.76 4.06 -21.60
C PRO A 87 -1.99 4.31 -20.75
N ARG A 88 -3.13 4.55 -21.42
CA ARG A 88 -4.46 4.60 -20.79
C ARG A 88 -4.68 3.36 -19.92
N GLY A 89 -5.15 3.56 -18.69
CA GLY A 89 -5.36 2.49 -17.71
C GLY A 89 -4.13 2.12 -16.87
N ALA A 90 -2.94 2.68 -17.15
CA ALA A 90 -1.79 2.49 -16.27
C ALA A 90 -2.03 3.13 -14.90
N ILE A 91 -1.60 2.43 -13.85
CA ILE A 91 -1.76 2.87 -12.46
C ILE A 91 -0.39 3.18 -11.86
N ILE A 92 -0.28 4.33 -11.21
CA ILE A 92 0.92 4.75 -10.49
C ILE A 92 0.59 5.16 -9.06
N MET A 93 1.61 5.22 -8.21
CA MET A 93 1.51 5.80 -6.87
C MET A 93 1.69 7.33 -6.94
N TRP A 94 0.88 8.05 -6.16
CA TRP A 94 0.85 9.50 -6.08
C TRP A 94 0.99 9.96 -4.62
N SER A 95 1.97 10.82 -4.36
CA SER A 95 2.25 11.34 -3.02
C SER A 95 1.49 12.62 -2.66
N GLY A 96 0.85 13.26 -3.64
CA GLY A 96 -0.04 14.39 -3.39
C GLY A 96 -1.41 13.96 -2.89
N THR A 97 -2.26 14.94 -2.60
CA THR A 97 -3.64 14.70 -2.17
C THR A 97 -4.52 14.31 -3.35
N ALA A 98 -5.63 13.60 -3.07
CA ALA A 98 -6.64 13.28 -4.06
C ALA A 98 -7.28 14.53 -4.72
N ALA A 99 -7.26 15.68 -4.03
CA ALA A 99 -7.76 16.95 -4.56
C ALA A 99 -6.85 17.57 -5.63
N ASN A 100 -5.57 17.19 -5.69
CA ASN A 100 -4.57 17.77 -6.58
C ASN A 100 -4.04 16.75 -7.59
N ILE A 101 -4.90 15.83 -8.03
CA ILE A 101 -4.54 14.86 -9.08
C ILE A 101 -4.37 15.62 -10.41
N PRO A 102 -3.25 15.42 -11.15
CA PRO A 102 -3.02 16.08 -12.42
C PRO A 102 -4.09 15.77 -13.47
N SER A 103 -4.34 16.73 -14.37
CA SER A 103 -5.22 16.50 -15.52
C SER A 103 -4.76 15.29 -16.34
N GLY A 104 -5.72 14.51 -16.84
CA GLY A 104 -5.44 13.26 -17.55
C GLY A 104 -5.22 12.05 -16.65
N TRP A 105 -5.47 12.17 -15.34
CA TRP A 105 -5.45 11.09 -14.36
C TRP A 105 -6.71 11.11 -13.49
N VAL A 106 -7.07 9.97 -12.91
CA VAL A 106 -8.17 9.83 -11.94
C VAL A 106 -7.72 9.05 -10.71
N LEU A 107 -8.38 9.26 -9.57
CA LEU A 107 -8.19 8.43 -8.39
C LEU A 107 -8.70 7.01 -8.66
N CYS A 108 -7.97 5.99 -8.20
CA CYS A 108 -8.43 4.61 -8.19
C CYS A 108 -9.43 4.38 -7.05
N ASP A 109 -10.67 4.86 -7.22
CA ASP A 109 -11.74 4.80 -6.22
C ASP A 109 -12.99 4.02 -6.68
N GLY A 110 -12.92 3.37 -7.84
CA GLY A 110 -14.05 2.65 -8.44
C GLY A 110 -14.92 3.49 -9.36
N THR A 111 -14.62 4.79 -9.50
CA THR A 111 -15.32 5.70 -10.42
C THR A 111 -14.55 5.86 -11.73
N SER A 112 -15.19 6.41 -12.76
CA SER A 112 -14.55 6.72 -14.05
C SER A 112 -13.86 5.51 -14.73
N GLY A 113 -14.36 4.29 -14.47
CA GLY A 113 -13.78 3.05 -14.97
C GLY A 113 -12.48 2.62 -14.27
N SER A 114 -12.06 3.33 -13.22
CA SER A 114 -10.90 2.94 -12.41
C SER A 114 -11.24 1.78 -11.46
N PRO A 115 -10.27 0.94 -11.09
CA PRO A 115 -10.45 0.03 -9.95
C PRO A 115 -10.48 0.82 -8.65
N ASP A 116 -11.18 0.32 -7.63
CA ASP A 116 -11.05 0.86 -6.28
C ASP A 116 -9.82 0.23 -5.61
N LEU A 117 -8.78 1.03 -5.35
CA LEU A 117 -7.54 0.59 -4.70
C LEU A 117 -7.30 1.27 -3.34
N ARG A 118 -8.29 2.01 -2.83
CA ARG A 118 -8.20 2.63 -1.52
C ARG A 118 -8.08 1.55 -0.45
N GLU A 119 -7.16 1.76 0.50
CA GLU A 119 -6.94 0.87 1.65
C GLU A 119 -6.53 -0.57 1.26
N ARG A 120 -6.06 -0.78 0.03
CA ARG A 120 -5.65 -2.10 -0.48
C ARG A 120 -4.16 -2.17 -0.68
N PHE A 121 -3.59 -3.35 -0.40
CA PHE A 121 -2.24 -3.69 -0.82
C PHE A 121 -2.28 -4.38 -2.18
N ILE A 122 -1.29 -4.09 -3.02
CA ILE A 122 -1.25 -4.63 -4.39
C ILE A 122 -0.58 -5.99 -4.40
N VAL A 123 -1.25 -6.97 -5.00
CA VAL A 123 -0.70 -8.29 -5.31
C VAL A 123 -0.57 -8.44 -6.81
N GLY A 124 0.52 -9.05 -7.27
CA GLY A 124 0.69 -9.36 -8.69
C GLY A 124 -0.33 -10.41 -9.12
N ALA A 125 -1.21 -10.05 -10.05
CA ALA A 125 -2.12 -11.01 -10.68
C ALA A 125 -1.35 -11.97 -11.59
N GLY A 126 -1.84 -13.19 -11.73
CA GLY A 126 -1.26 -14.23 -12.57
C GLY A 126 -1.13 -15.59 -11.87
N GLY A 127 -0.80 -16.59 -12.68
CA GLY A 127 -0.50 -17.96 -12.26
C GLY A 127 0.82 -18.43 -12.85
N ASN A 128 1.35 -19.55 -12.33
CA ASN A 128 2.62 -20.19 -12.72
C ASN A 128 3.89 -19.61 -12.10
N ASN A 129 3.81 -18.88 -10.97
CA ASN A 129 5.01 -18.64 -10.18
C ASN A 129 5.37 -19.94 -9.42
N PRO A 130 6.43 -20.68 -9.82
CA PRO A 130 6.73 -22.00 -9.26
C PRO A 130 7.19 -21.94 -7.80
N ILE A 131 7.50 -20.74 -7.30
CA ILE A 131 7.95 -20.51 -5.93
C ILE A 131 6.76 -20.22 -5.00
N VAL A 132 5.62 -19.79 -5.54
CA VAL A 132 4.45 -19.38 -4.74
C VAL A 132 3.52 -20.56 -4.51
N THR A 133 3.33 -20.90 -3.24
CA THR A 133 2.29 -21.85 -2.78
C THR A 133 1.00 -21.06 -2.55
N GLY A 134 -0.16 -21.57 -3.01
CA GLY A 134 -1.47 -20.95 -2.71
C GLY A 134 -2.35 -20.56 -3.92
N GLY A 135 -1.97 -20.94 -5.14
CA GLY A 135 -2.78 -20.69 -6.33
C GLY A 135 -2.56 -19.31 -6.95
N ALA A 136 -3.16 -19.10 -8.12
CA ALA A 136 -3.03 -17.88 -8.91
C ALA A 136 -3.99 -16.79 -8.43
N TYR A 137 -3.58 -15.53 -8.49
CA TYR A 137 -4.46 -14.39 -8.26
C TYR A 137 -5.10 -13.95 -9.59
N ALA A 138 -6.42 -13.86 -9.63
CA ALA A 138 -7.14 -13.29 -10.78
C ALA A 138 -6.99 -11.76 -10.81
N ILE A 139 -7.22 -11.15 -11.98
CA ILE A 139 -7.32 -9.69 -12.09
C ILE A 139 -8.62 -9.24 -11.41
N GLY A 140 -8.52 -8.23 -10.56
CA GLY A 140 -9.67 -7.62 -9.89
C GLY A 140 -9.55 -7.66 -8.35
N PRO A 141 -10.64 -7.34 -7.64
CA PRO A 141 -10.66 -7.38 -6.19
C PRO A 141 -10.55 -8.82 -5.68
N GLY A 142 -9.80 -9.00 -4.59
CA GLY A 142 -9.66 -10.25 -3.86
C GLY A 142 -9.35 -9.98 -2.39
N GLY A 143 -9.27 -11.06 -1.60
CA GLY A 143 -9.08 -10.96 -0.14
C GLY A 143 -10.40 -10.79 0.63
N ASP A 144 -10.28 -10.59 1.94
CA ASP A 144 -11.39 -10.55 2.89
C ASP A 144 -11.93 -9.13 3.18
N ASN A 145 -11.36 -8.09 2.53
CA ASN A 145 -11.69 -6.67 2.72
C ASN A 145 -11.66 -6.20 4.19
N ASN A 146 -10.81 -6.81 5.02
CA ASN A 146 -10.70 -6.48 6.43
C ASN A 146 -9.36 -5.80 6.76
N ASN A 147 -9.41 -4.73 7.55
CA ASN A 147 -8.20 -4.04 8.03
C ASN A 147 -7.66 -4.65 9.33
N SER A 148 -8.31 -5.69 9.87
CA SER A 148 -7.93 -6.39 11.09
C SER A 148 -8.39 -7.84 11.04
N ILE A 149 -7.61 -8.75 11.63
CA ILE A 149 -7.94 -10.17 11.69
C ILE A 149 -8.22 -10.56 13.14
N THR A 150 -9.37 -11.20 13.36
CA THR A 150 -9.67 -11.93 14.60
C THR A 150 -9.48 -13.41 14.34
N LEU A 151 -8.62 -14.05 15.14
CA LEU A 151 -8.39 -15.49 15.03
C LEU A 151 -9.65 -16.25 15.44
N ASN A 152 -10.05 -17.21 14.61
CA ASN A 152 -11.05 -18.20 14.98
C ASN A 152 -10.40 -19.42 15.67
N LEU A 153 -11.22 -20.27 16.29
CA LEU A 153 -10.74 -21.43 17.04
C LEU A 153 -9.88 -22.40 16.20
N ASN A 154 -10.16 -22.53 14.90
CA ASN A 154 -9.38 -23.39 14.01
C ASN A 154 -7.99 -22.82 13.67
N GLN A 155 -7.77 -21.53 13.91
CA GLN A 155 -6.49 -20.85 13.69
C GLN A 155 -5.60 -20.85 14.95
N ILE A 156 -6.09 -21.36 16.09
CA ILE A 156 -5.32 -21.52 17.31
C ILE A 156 -4.78 -22.95 17.34
N PRO A 157 -3.44 -23.17 17.41
CA PRO A 157 -2.88 -24.50 17.52
C PRO A 157 -3.46 -25.27 18.71
N ASN A 158 -3.62 -26.59 18.54
CA ASN A 158 -4.05 -27.46 19.63
C ASN A 158 -3.07 -27.34 20.80
N HIS A 159 -3.59 -27.00 21.96
CA HIS A 159 -2.82 -26.83 23.19
C HIS A 159 -3.58 -27.45 24.36
N THR A 160 -2.86 -27.79 25.42
CA THR A 160 -3.46 -28.37 26.63
C THR A 160 -3.04 -27.55 27.84
N HIS A 161 -3.93 -27.51 28.83
CA HIS A 161 -3.61 -27.02 30.16
C HIS A 161 -3.55 -28.20 31.11
N SER A 162 -2.49 -28.29 31.90
CA SER A 162 -2.38 -29.26 32.98
C SER A 162 -2.23 -28.53 34.30
N GLY A 163 -2.72 -29.16 35.35
CA GLY A 163 -2.49 -28.74 36.71
C GLY A 163 -2.77 -29.89 37.65
N SER A 164 -2.20 -29.81 38.85
CA SER A 164 -2.38 -30.81 39.90
C SER A 164 -2.67 -30.10 41.20
N THR A 165 -3.43 -30.78 42.06
CA THR A 165 -3.56 -30.41 43.47
C THR A 165 -2.91 -31.49 44.31
N ALA A 166 -2.32 -31.12 45.45
CA ALA A 166 -1.86 -32.12 46.40
C ALA A 166 -3.05 -32.94 46.93
N SER A 167 -2.79 -34.17 47.37
CA SER A 167 -3.73 -34.85 48.27
C SER A 167 -3.79 -34.03 49.55
N ALA A 168 -4.99 -33.70 50.00
CA ALA A 168 -5.16 -32.84 51.15
C ALA A 168 -4.68 -33.51 52.47
N GLY A 169 -4.34 -34.80 52.40
CA GLY A 169 -3.71 -35.57 53.46
C GLY A 169 -4.61 -35.76 54.68
N SER A 170 -4.41 -36.87 55.38
CA SER A 170 -4.94 -37.03 56.74
C SER A 170 -4.02 -36.25 57.68
N HIS A 171 -4.57 -35.31 58.45
CA HIS A 171 -3.84 -34.60 59.50
C HIS A 171 -4.65 -34.49 60.79
N SER A 172 -3.96 -34.33 61.91
CA SER A 172 -4.55 -34.10 63.23
C SER A 172 -3.88 -32.90 63.90
N HIS A 173 -4.59 -32.24 64.81
CA HIS A 173 -4.05 -31.14 65.61
C HIS A 173 -3.72 -31.62 67.01
N SER A 174 -2.68 -31.07 67.63
CA SER A 174 -2.28 -31.40 68.99
C SER A 174 -2.69 -30.27 69.92
N ILE A 175 -3.51 -30.56 70.92
CA ILE A 175 -3.94 -29.60 71.95
C ILE A 175 -3.34 -30.00 73.30
N PRO A 176 -2.87 -29.04 74.13
CA PRO A 176 -2.33 -29.37 75.44
C PRO A 176 -3.36 -30.16 76.27
N ASP A 177 -2.90 -31.22 76.93
CA ASP A 177 -3.76 -32.01 77.80
C ASP A 177 -3.93 -31.30 79.14
N PHE A 178 -5.16 -31.29 79.64
CA PHE A 178 -5.44 -30.67 80.91
C PHE A 178 -6.35 -31.57 81.74
N LYS A 179 -5.89 -31.89 82.93
CA LYS A 179 -6.66 -32.72 83.87
C LYS A 179 -7.19 -31.85 84.99
N THR A 180 -8.47 -32.07 85.28
CA THR A 180 -9.12 -31.58 86.48
C THR A 180 -9.05 -32.69 87.51
N TRP A 181 -8.55 -32.36 88.71
CA TRP A 181 -8.56 -33.29 89.84
C TRP A 181 -9.44 -32.70 90.91
N LYS A 182 -10.35 -33.52 91.44
CA LYS A 182 -11.06 -33.20 92.67
C LYS A 182 -10.21 -33.71 93.82
N THR A 183 -9.79 -32.81 94.70
CA THR A 183 -9.24 -33.24 95.98
C THR A 183 -10.37 -33.86 96.78
N SER A 184 -10.13 -35.04 97.37
CA SER A 184 -11.12 -35.82 98.13
C SER A 184 -11.57 -35.15 99.44
N ASP A 185 -11.06 -33.95 99.72
CA ASP A 185 -11.19 -33.26 101.01
C ASP A 185 -12.44 -32.36 101.09
N GLY A 186 -13.49 -32.66 100.32
CA GLY A 186 -14.80 -32.00 100.43
C GLY A 186 -14.86 -30.53 100.04
N ASN A 187 -13.76 -29.95 99.56
CA ASN A 187 -13.71 -28.58 99.03
C ASN A 187 -13.57 -28.64 97.51
N ASP A 188 -14.66 -28.32 96.79
CA ASP A 188 -14.78 -28.45 95.34
C ASP A 188 -14.02 -27.33 94.59
N PHE A 189 -12.71 -27.21 94.82
CA PHE A 189 -11.83 -26.36 94.02
C PHE A 189 -11.38 -27.13 92.77
N LEU A 190 -12.03 -26.86 91.63
CA LEU A 190 -11.60 -27.33 90.31
C LEU A 190 -10.26 -26.65 89.94
N SER A 191 -9.15 -27.29 90.31
CA SER A 191 -7.81 -26.85 89.94
C SER A 191 -7.45 -27.39 88.56
N TYR A 192 -7.08 -26.50 87.65
CA TYR A 192 -6.66 -26.85 86.30
C TYR A 192 -5.14 -26.78 86.21
N SER A 193 -4.49 -27.93 86.08
CA SER A 193 -3.03 -27.99 85.88
C SER A 193 -2.74 -28.56 84.51
N ARG A 194 -1.83 -27.90 83.76
CA ARG A 194 -1.32 -28.44 82.49
C ARG A 194 -0.60 -29.73 82.81
N TYR A 195 -1.20 -30.85 82.43
CA TYR A 195 -0.48 -32.10 82.40
C TYR A 195 0.50 -31.96 81.24
N GLY A 196 1.80 -32.21 81.45
CA GLY A 196 2.85 -31.94 80.46
C GLY A 196 2.78 -32.74 79.15
N GLY A 197 1.64 -33.35 78.84
CA GLY A 197 1.34 -34.07 77.61
C GLY A 197 0.43 -33.27 76.67
N THR A 198 0.31 -33.79 75.46
CA THR A 198 -0.55 -33.23 74.41
C THR A 198 -1.48 -34.34 73.94
N VAL A 199 -2.76 -34.03 73.70
CA VAL A 199 -3.71 -34.96 73.08
C VAL A 199 -3.98 -34.52 71.65
N SER A 200 -4.03 -35.49 70.73
CA SER A 200 -4.35 -35.20 69.33
C SER A 200 -5.84 -35.28 69.08
N THR A 201 -6.36 -34.38 68.24
CA THR A 201 -7.70 -34.53 67.68
C THR A 201 -7.76 -35.80 66.84
N ASN A 202 -8.98 -36.27 66.56
CA ASN A 202 -9.16 -37.27 65.50
C ASN A 202 -8.58 -36.72 64.18
N SER A 203 -8.13 -37.63 63.30
CA SER A 203 -7.72 -37.23 61.95
C SER A 203 -8.89 -36.53 61.28
N ALA A 204 -8.64 -35.33 60.73
CA ALA A 204 -9.52 -34.81 59.70
C ALA A 204 -9.60 -35.85 58.58
N GLY A 205 -10.81 -36.20 58.16
CA GLY A 205 -11.04 -37.15 57.08
C GLY A 205 -10.45 -36.66 55.76
N ASN A 206 -10.44 -37.53 54.75
CA ASN A 206 -9.98 -37.17 53.43
C ASN A 206 -10.79 -35.98 52.87
N HIS A 207 -10.11 -34.92 52.41
CA HIS A 207 -10.75 -33.76 51.80
C HIS A 207 -10.10 -33.42 50.45
N THR A 208 -10.75 -32.56 49.68
CA THR A 208 -10.37 -32.26 48.29
C THR A 208 -9.90 -30.82 48.13
N HIS A 209 -8.86 -30.63 47.32
CA HIS A 209 -8.53 -29.32 46.77
C HIS A 209 -9.21 -29.15 45.42
N THR A 210 -9.77 -27.97 45.16
CA THR A 210 -10.33 -27.62 43.85
C THR A 210 -9.27 -26.89 43.03
N LEU A 211 -9.02 -27.37 41.79
CA LEU A 211 -8.25 -26.65 40.78
C LEU A 211 -9.22 -26.09 39.73
N SER A 212 -9.20 -24.77 39.55
CA SER A 212 -9.90 -24.11 38.45
C SER A 212 -8.87 -23.57 37.46
N ILE A 213 -8.89 -24.06 36.23
CA ILE A 213 -8.13 -23.50 35.12
C ILE A 213 -9.13 -22.74 34.26
N ASN A 214 -9.07 -21.41 34.31
CA ASN A 214 -9.98 -20.56 33.55
C ASN A 214 -9.50 -20.44 32.11
N SER A 215 -10.44 -20.21 31.19
CA SER A 215 -10.11 -19.80 29.83
C SER A 215 -9.40 -18.43 29.87
N THR A 216 -8.38 -18.27 29.04
CA THR A 216 -7.68 -17.00 28.83
C THR A 216 -7.68 -16.65 27.35
N GLY A 217 -7.52 -15.36 27.05
CA GLY A 217 -7.66 -14.81 25.70
C GLY A 217 -8.98 -14.07 25.52
N GLY A 218 -8.91 -12.85 24.97
CA GLY A 218 -10.07 -11.98 24.79
C GLY A 218 -10.66 -11.97 23.38
N GLY A 219 -10.15 -12.82 22.47
CA GLY A 219 -10.56 -12.83 21.05
C GLY A 219 -10.37 -11.48 20.35
N GLN A 220 -9.43 -10.66 20.82
CA GLN A 220 -9.19 -9.34 20.26
C GLN A 220 -8.47 -9.47 18.91
N SER A 221 -8.87 -8.63 17.96
CA SER A 221 -8.19 -8.55 16.67
C SER A 221 -6.76 -8.02 16.84
N HIS A 222 -5.86 -8.43 15.96
CA HIS A 222 -4.54 -7.83 15.87
C HIS A 222 -4.30 -7.19 14.51
N GLU A 223 -3.40 -6.21 14.48
CA GLU A 223 -2.88 -5.64 13.25
C GLU A 223 -1.94 -6.67 12.58
N ASN A 224 -2.09 -6.87 11.27
CA ASN A 224 -1.26 -7.79 10.48
C ASN A 224 -0.54 -7.06 9.33
N ARG A 225 -0.68 -5.75 9.22
CA ARG A 225 0.02 -4.94 8.23
C ARG A 225 1.45 -4.66 8.70
N PRO A 226 2.46 -4.86 7.84
CA PRO A 226 3.81 -4.32 8.06
C PRO A 226 3.75 -2.79 8.21
N PRO A 227 4.80 -2.16 8.77
CA PRO A 227 4.94 -0.70 8.73
C PRO A 227 4.78 -0.17 7.29
N TYR A 228 3.90 0.80 7.08
CA TYR A 228 3.56 1.31 5.75
C TYR A 228 3.55 2.84 5.68
N TYR A 229 3.71 3.36 4.47
CA TYR A 229 3.50 4.77 4.13
C TYR A 229 2.36 4.86 3.10
N ALA A 230 1.32 5.64 3.40
CA ALA A 230 0.14 5.71 2.55
C ALA A 230 0.33 6.69 1.37
N LEU A 231 0.05 6.22 0.15
CA LEU A 231 0.03 6.99 -1.09
C LEU A 231 -1.32 6.77 -1.78
N CYS A 232 -1.74 7.71 -2.63
CA CYS A 232 -2.87 7.48 -3.51
C CYS A 232 -2.45 6.58 -4.67
N PHE A 233 -3.38 5.79 -5.21
CA PHE A 233 -3.25 5.19 -6.54
C PHE A 233 -4.04 6.02 -7.53
N ILE A 234 -3.41 6.39 -8.64
CA ILE A 234 -4.07 7.13 -9.74
C ILE A 234 -3.92 6.38 -11.05
N MET A 235 -4.95 6.43 -11.89
CA MET A 235 -5.01 5.76 -13.19
C MET A 235 -4.98 6.78 -14.31
N LYS A 236 -4.15 6.53 -15.34
CA LYS A 236 -4.08 7.36 -16.53
C LYS A 236 -5.40 7.26 -17.28
N LEU A 237 -6.06 8.40 -17.46
CA LEU A 237 -7.29 8.50 -18.24
C LEU A 237 -7.07 8.31 -19.72
#